data_AF-A0A6M4BRZ6-F1
#
_entry.id   AF-A0A6M4BRZ6-F1
#
_cell.length_a   1.000
_cell.length_b   1.000
_cell.length_c   1.000
_cell.angle_alpha   90.00
_cell.angle_beta   90.00
_cell.angle_gamma   90.00
#
_symmetry.space_group_name_H-M   'P 1'
#
loop_
_entity.id
_entity.type
_entity.pdbx_description
1 polymer ?
#
loop_
_entity_poly.entity_id
_entity_poly.type
_entity_poly.pdbx_seq_one_letter_code
_entity_poly.pdbx_strand_id
1 'polypeptide(L)'
;GFMIAQGTIRRGSRCSTAKAFLRPVRTRKNLDISLNTQATRILINPVTLKAYGVEYIKHGVKRVVYARKEVILSAGAINSPQLMMLSGIGPKDHLMDVGIKVLKDLPVGENLQDHVGVGGLTFLVDKPVSIVQNRFQAFPVTMNYVVNERGPMTTLGGLEGIAFVNTKYANSSGLWPDIQFHMAPASFSSDNGQVVRKILGLTDEIYDSVYKPIANRDAWTIMPLLLRPNTRGYVRLKSSNPFHYPIMNPRYHEDPVDVARLVEGIKIAMQVANASPFKQFNSRLYLKPLPTCKQFKFMSDEYIECQVRHISMTIYH
;
A
#
# COMPACT_ATOMS: atom_id res chain seq x y z
N GLY A 1 -14.52 -13.03 -7.93
CA GLY A 1 -15.17 -13.83 -6.85
C GLY A 1 -14.79 -13.30 -5.50
N PHE A 2 -15.51 -13.69 -4.44
CA PHE A 2 -15.26 -13.27 -3.04
C PHE A 2 -14.47 -14.35 -2.28
N MET A 3 -13.61 -13.94 -1.37
CA MET A 3 -12.82 -14.83 -0.52
C MET A 3 -12.54 -14.20 0.85
N ILE A 4 -12.27 -15.06 1.83
CA ILE A 4 -11.70 -14.63 3.11
C ILE A 4 -10.24 -14.22 2.85
N ALA A 5 -9.83 -13.09 3.44
CA ALA A 5 -8.46 -12.60 3.31
C ALA A 5 -7.46 -13.62 3.88
N GLN A 6 -6.38 -13.84 3.14
CA GLN A 6 -5.27 -14.70 3.57
C GLN A 6 -4.06 -13.84 3.89
N GLY A 7 -3.29 -14.25 4.89
CA GLY A 7 -2.07 -13.56 5.29
C GLY A 7 -0.93 -14.55 5.49
N THR A 8 0.30 -14.05 5.35
CA THR A 8 1.52 -14.82 5.65
C THR A 8 1.72 -14.89 7.17
N ILE A 9 0.91 -15.72 7.81
CA ILE A 9 0.87 -15.93 9.27
C ILE A 9 1.24 -17.37 9.62
N ARG A 10 1.89 -17.55 10.77
CA ARG A 10 2.17 -18.87 11.35
C ARG A 10 1.95 -18.77 12.84
N ARG A 11 1.01 -19.58 13.36
CA ARG A 11 0.65 -19.60 14.79
C ARG A 11 0.22 -18.21 15.29
N GLY A 12 -0.80 -17.64 14.64
CA GLY A 12 -1.35 -16.31 14.96
C GLY A 12 -0.43 -15.10 14.68
N SER A 13 0.86 -15.33 14.41
CA SER A 13 1.86 -14.27 14.25
C SER A 13 2.31 -14.08 12.80
N ARG A 14 2.76 -12.87 12.46
CA ARG A 14 3.45 -12.58 11.19
C ARG A 14 4.58 -13.57 10.92
N CYS A 15 4.60 -14.12 9.70
CA CYS A 15 5.69 -14.92 9.16
C CYS A 15 6.33 -14.17 7.98
N SER A 16 7.29 -13.29 8.28
CA SER A 16 8.03 -12.56 7.24
C SER A 16 8.99 -13.47 6.47
N THR A 17 9.45 -13.01 5.31
CA THR A 17 10.51 -13.69 4.53
C THR A 17 11.76 -13.95 5.37
N ALA A 18 12.16 -13.00 6.22
CA ALA A 18 13.27 -13.20 7.14
C ALA A 18 13.01 -14.32 8.16
N LYS A 19 11.79 -14.42 8.71
CA LYS A 19 11.42 -15.49 9.66
C LYS A 19 11.31 -16.86 8.99
N ALA A 20 10.82 -16.90 7.75
CA ALA A 20 10.65 -18.13 6.98
C ALA A 20 11.97 -18.65 6.41
N PHE A 21 12.81 -17.77 5.84
CA PHE A 21 13.96 -18.18 5.03
C PHE A 21 15.32 -17.86 5.67
N LEU A 22 15.51 -16.70 6.29
CA LEU A 22 16.83 -16.28 6.80
C LEU A 22 17.11 -16.81 8.21
N ARG A 23 16.15 -16.68 9.14
CA ARG A 23 16.35 -17.10 10.54
C ARG A 23 16.72 -18.58 10.69
N PRO A 24 16.10 -19.54 9.97
CA PRO A 24 16.45 -20.95 10.12
C PRO A 24 17.86 -21.31 9.65
N VAL A 25 18.45 -20.51 8.76
CA VAL A 25 19.74 -20.81 8.11
C VAL A 25 20.86 -19.84 8.51
N ARG A 26 20.60 -18.96 9.47
CA ARG A 26 21.50 -17.86 9.90
C ARG A 26 22.88 -18.31 10.41
N THR A 27 23.03 -19.58 10.79
CA THR A 27 24.28 -20.16 11.32
C THR A 27 25.11 -20.88 10.26
N ARG A 28 24.63 -20.95 9.01
CA ARG A 28 25.40 -21.56 7.92
C ARG A 28 26.65 -20.72 7.64
N LYS A 29 27.82 -21.38 7.62
CA LYS A 29 29.13 -20.72 7.43
C LYS A 29 29.32 -20.03 6.08
N ASN A 30 28.46 -20.33 5.10
CA ASN A 30 28.48 -19.75 3.76
C ASN A 30 27.47 -18.61 3.58
N LEU A 31 26.88 -18.09 4.66
CA LEU A 31 25.94 -16.98 4.64
C LEU A 31 26.31 -15.93 5.69
N ASP A 32 26.68 -14.74 5.22
CA ASP A 32 26.87 -13.57 6.05
C ASP A 32 25.68 -12.61 5.94
N ILE A 33 25.11 -12.21 7.08
CA ILE A 33 24.03 -11.24 7.15
C ILE A 33 24.52 -10.02 7.93
N SER A 34 24.67 -8.88 7.24
CA SER A 34 25.07 -7.62 7.86
C SER A 34 23.87 -6.68 8.01
N LEU A 35 23.43 -6.48 9.25
CA LEU A 35 22.41 -5.48 9.60
C LEU A 35 23.02 -4.08 9.68
N ASN A 36 22.16 -3.05 9.69
CA ASN A 36 22.56 -1.64 9.81
C ASN A 36 23.63 -1.25 8.79
N THR A 37 23.48 -1.76 7.57
CA THR A 37 24.44 -1.68 6.48
C THR A 37 23.71 -1.19 5.24
N GLN A 38 23.80 0.11 4.97
CA GLN A 38 23.10 0.73 3.84
C GLN A 38 24.02 0.77 2.62
N ALA A 39 23.63 0.08 1.56
CA ALA A 39 24.32 0.18 0.27
C ALA A 39 24.15 1.60 -0.30
N THR A 40 25.24 2.20 -0.77
CA THR A 40 25.27 3.57 -1.30
C THR A 40 25.62 3.63 -2.77
N ARG A 41 26.36 2.64 -3.29
CA ARG A 41 26.74 2.56 -4.70
C ARG A 41 27.12 1.12 -5.10
N ILE A 42 26.75 0.71 -6.30
CA ILE A 42 27.27 -0.50 -6.95
C ILE A 42 28.56 -0.12 -7.68
N LEU A 43 29.62 -0.89 -7.47
CA LEU A 43 30.90 -0.68 -8.13
C LEU A 43 30.91 -1.41 -9.46
N ILE A 44 31.03 -0.65 -10.55
CA ILE A 44 30.91 -1.15 -11.93
C ILE A 44 32.13 -0.69 -12.72
N ASN A 45 32.73 -1.61 -13.47
CA ASN A 45 33.83 -1.27 -14.36
C ASN A 45 33.28 -0.49 -15.58
N PRO A 46 33.77 0.73 -15.87
CA PRO A 46 33.18 1.60 -16.89
C PRO A 46 33.39 1.13 -18.33
N VAL A 47 34.33 0.21 -18.57
CA VAL A 47 34.64 -0.33 -19.91
C VAL A 47 33.84 -1.60 -20.17
N THR A 48 33.90 -2.55 -19.24
CA THR A 48 33.26 -3.86 -19.39
C THR A 48 31.80 -3.89 -18.92
N LEU A 49 31.36 -2.85 -18.19
CA LEU A 49 30.07 -2.76 -17.49
C LEU A 49 29.81 -3.91 -16.52
N LYS A 50 30.87 -4.58 -16.04
CA LYS A 50 30.77 -5.65 -15.04
C LYS A 50 30.73 -5.07 -13.63
N ALA A 51 29.69 -5.42 -12.87
CA ALA A 51 29.62 -5.15 -11.43
C ALA A 51 30.61 -6.05 -10.68
N TYR A 52 31.38 -5.46 -9.75
CA TYR A 52 32.43 -6.17 -9.01
C TYR A 52 32.38 -5.95 -7.49
N GLY A 53 31.45 -5.15 -7.00
CA GLY A 53 31.29 -4.91 -5.57
C GLY A 53 30.21 -3.90 -5.24
N VAL A 54 30.06 -3.62 -3.95
CA VAL A 54 29.11 -2.65 -3.40
C VAL A 54 29.81 -1.80 -2.35
N GLU A 55 29.69 -0.48 -2.49
CA GLU A 55 29.98 0.49 -1.44
C GLU A 55 28.79 0.56 -0.48
N TYR A 56 29.07 0.56 0.82
CA TYR A 56 28.06 0.67 1.86
C TYR A 56 28.55 1.51 3.03
N ILE A 57 27.62 1.99 3.84
CA ILE A 57 27.90 2.67 5.11
C ILE A 57 27.39 1.80 6.26
N LYS A 58 28.27 1.60 7.25
CA LYS A 58 27.97 0.89 8.49
C LYS A 58 28.56 1.68 9.67
N HIS A 59 27.70 2.06 10.61
CA HIS A 59 28.06 2.91 11.76
C HIS A 59 28.80 4.20 11.35
N GLY A 60 28.30 4.89 10.31
CA GLY A 60 28.89 6.12 9.78
C GLY A 60 30.18 5.93 8.95
N VAL A 61 30.73 4.72 8.88
CA VAL A 61 31.96 4.44 8.13
C VAL A 61 31.63 3.82 6.78
N LYS A 62 32.17 4.44 5.72
CA LYS A 62 32.11 3.92 4.35
C LYS A 62 33.06 2.73 4.18
N ARG A 63 32.56 1.66 3.59
CA ARG A 63 33.30 0.41 3.33
C ARG A 63 32.89 -0.18 1.98
N VAL A 64 33.65 -1.14 1.50
CA VAL A 64 33.40 -1.85 0.25
C VAL A 64 33.38 -3.36 0.52
N VAL A 65 32.47 -4.07 -0.14
CA VAL A 65 32.51 -5.53 -0.28
C VAL A 65 32.62 -5.89 -1.76
N TYR A 66 33.52 -6.81 -2.08
CA TYR A 66 33.75 -7.27 -3.45
C TYR A 66 32.96 -8.55 -3.75
N ALA A 67 32.44 -8.64 -4.97
CA ALA A 67 31.69 -9.79 -5.45
C ALA A 67 32.50 -10.51 -6.53
N ARG A 68 32.73 -11.83 -6.36
CA ARG A 68 33.46 -12.63 -7.35
C ARG A 68 32.62 -12.99 -8.58
N LYS A 69 31.29 -13.08 -8.41
CA LYS A 69 30.35 -13.49 -9.46
C LYS A 69 29.42 -12.35 -9.83
N GLU A 70 28.49 -12.04 -8.94
CA GLU A 70 27.34 -11.18 -9.23
C GLU A 70 26.98 -10.29 -8.03
N VAL A 71 26.33 -9.17 -8.35
CA VAL A 71 25.63 -8.33 -7.38
C VAL A 71 24.15 -8.39 -7.72
N ILE A 72 23.34 -8.94 -6.81
CA ILE A 72 21.89 -9.08 -7.00
C ILE A 72 21.20 -7.98 -6.20
N LEU A 73 20.42 -7.15 -6.89
CA LEU A 73 19.68 -6.06 -6.27
C LEU A 73 18.31 -6.55 -5.79
N SER A 74 18.00 -6.33 -4.52
CA SER A 74 16.71 -6.69 -3.92
C SER A 74 16.23 -5.60 -2.95
N ALA A 75 16.43 -4.34 -3.33
CA ALA A 75 16.11 -3.18 -2.51
C ALA A 75 14.64 -2.69 -2.67
N GLY A 76 13.82 -3.43 -3.42
CA GLY A 76 12.42 -3.09 -3.71
C GLY A 76 12.24 -2.08 -4.85
N ALA A 77 10.98 -1.80 -5.22
CA ALA A 77 10.62 -0.98 -6.38
C ALA A 77 11.08 0.50 -6.28
N ILE A 78 11.37 0.99 -5.06
CA ILE A 78 11.81 2.37 -4.82
C ILE A 78 13.33 2.48 -4.71
N ASN A 79 13.96 1.71 -3.82
CA ASN A 79 15.40 1.88 -3.54
C ASN A 79 16.28 1.19 -4.58
N SER A 80 15.78 0.20 -5.33
CA SER A 80 16.54 -0.43 -6.41
C SER A 80 16.85 0.56 -7.53
N PRO A 81 15.86 1.27 -8.14
CA PRO A 81 16.17 2.28 -9.14
C PRO A 81 16.99 3.44 -8.57
N GLN A 82 16.77 3.82 -7.29
CA GLN A 82 17.63 4.82 -6.63
C GLN A 82 19.10 4.38 -6.61
N LEU A 83 19.40 3.16 -6.15
CA LEU A 83 20.77 2.66 -6.06
C LEU A 83 21.41 2.50 -7.45
N MET A 84 20.65 2.05 -8.46
CA MET A 84 21.12 1.98 -9.84
C MET A 84 21.50 3.36 -10.38
N MET A 85 20.64 4.36 -10.19
CA MET A 85 20.91 5.74 -10.60
C MET A 85 22.12 6.33 -9.87
N LEU A 86 22.25 6.13 -8.56
CA LEU A 86 23.43 6.53 -7.76
C LEU A 86 24.74 5.86 -8.22
N SER A 87 24.62 4.74 -8.94
CA SER A 87 25.72 3.98 -9.52
C SER A 87 26.00 4.34 -10.98
N GLY A 88 25.32 5.36 -11.53
CA GLY A 88 25.51 5.82 -12.90
C GLY A 88 24.69 5.05 -13.95
N ILE A 89 23.70 4.25 -13.56
CA ILE A 89 22.78 3.58 -14.49
C ILE A 89 21.39 4.20 -14.35
N GLY A 90 20.94 4.93 -15.37
CA GLY A 90 19.65 5.61 -15.37
C GLY A 90 19.53 6.68 -16.44
N PRO A 91 18.44 7.46 -16.45
CA PRO A 91 18.19 8.45 -17.50
C PRO A 91 19.31 9.48 -17.54
N LYS A 92 20.00 9.58 -18.68
CA LYS A 92 21.23 10.37 -18.85
C LYS A 92 21.07 11.81 -18.35
N ASP A 93 20.03 12.51 -18.80
CA ASP A 93 19.84 13.93 -18.48
C ASP A 93 19.62 14.12 -16.98
N HIS A 94 18.75 13.30 -16.37
CA HIS A 94 18.50 13.32 -14.93
C HIS A 94 19.76 13.04 -14.10
N LEU A 95 20.59 12.08 -14.53
CA LEU A 95 21.85 11.79 -13.84
C LEU A 95 22.84 12.96 -13.91
N MET A 96 22.93 13.62 -15.08
CA MET A 96 23.76 14.81 -15.26
C MET A 96 23.27 15.96 -14.37
N ASP A 97 21.96 16.20 -14.30
CA ASP A 97 21.35 17.26 -13.49
C ASP A 97 21.67 17.14 -11.99
N VAL A 98 21.78 15.91 -11.47
CA VAL A 98 22.14 15.66 -10.07
C VAL A 98 23.65 15.41 -9.86
N GLY A 99 24.48 15.64 -10.88
CA GLY A 99 25.94 15.57 -10.81
C GLY A 99 26.52 14.15 -10.75
N ILE A 100 25.85 13.17 -11.36
CA ILE A 100 26.31 11.77 -11.40
C ILE A 100 26.87 11.45 -12.78
N LYS A 101 28.06 10.84 -12.82
CA LYS A 101 28.65 10.32 -14.05
C LYS A 101 27.79 9.19 -14.62
N VAL A 102 27.36 9.36 -15.87
CA VAL A 102 26.58 8.36 -16.60
C VAL A 102 27.51 7.22 -17.07
N LEU A 103 27.22 6.00 -16.63
CA LEU A 103 27.83 4.76 -17.12
C LEU A 103 26.95 4.12 -18.20
N LYS A 104 25.64 4.13 -18.01
CA LYS A 104 24.69 3.59 -18.97
C LYS A 104 23.36 4.35 -18.89
N ASP A 105 22.95 4.88 -20.04
CA ASP A 105 21.64 5.50 -20.22
C ASP A 105 20.56 4.42 -20.37
N LEU A 106 19.64 4.36 -19.39
CA LEU A 106 18.51 3.43 -19.33
C LEU A 106 17.34 4.10 -18.62
N PRO A 107 16.07 3.71 -18.91
CA PRO A 107 14.87 4.27 -18.29
C PRO A 107 14.66 3.76 -16.84
N VAL A 108 15.71 3.82 -16.01
CA VAL A 108 15.66 3.39 -14.61
C VAL A 108 14.78 4.34 -13.80
N GLY A 109 13.86 3.76 -13.03
CA GLY A 109 12.89 4.50 -12.24
C GLY A 109 11.64 4.89 -13.02
N GLU A 110 11.53 4.59 -14.32
CA GLU A 110 10.26 4.71 -15.04
C GLU A 110 9.28 3.58 -14.71
N ASN A 111 8.05 3.71 -15.20
CA ASN A 111 7.03 2.66 -15.20
C ASN A 111 6.66 2.20 -13.77
N LEU A 112 6.73 3.11 -12.80
CA LEU A 112 6.21 2.88 -11.46
C LEU A 112 4.71 2.63 -11.55
N GLN A 113 4.25 1.54 -10.94
CA GLN A 113 2.85 1.17 -10.84
C GLN A 113 2.58 0.84 -9.39
N ASP A 114 1.40 1.21 -8.93
CA ASP A 114 0.88 0.90 -7.60
C ASP A 114 -0.64 0.78 -7.73
N HIS A 115 -1.25 0.02 -6.83
CA HIS A 115 -2.70 -0.10 -6.74
C HIS A 115 -3.23 1.01 -5.82
N VAL A 116 -3.90 1.99 -6.40
CA VAL A 116 -4.62 3.02 -5.64
C VAL A 116 -5.96 2.47 -5.17
N GLY A 117 -6.23 2.61 -3.87
CA GLY A 117 -7.49 2.27 -3.23
C GLY A 117 -8.29 3.52 -2.88
N VAL A 118 -9.62 3.42 -2.97
CA VAL A 118 -10.52 4.51 -2.60
C VAL A 118 -11.23 4.15 -1.31
N GLY A 119 -11.15 5.06 -0.34
CA GLY A 119 -11.74 4.91 0.97
C GLY A 119 -13.02 5.71 1.16
N GLY A 120 -13.50 5.72 2.39
CA GLY A 120 -14.59 6.59 2.85
C GLY A 120 -16.00 6.04 2.70
N LEU A 121 -16.20 4.96 1.92
CA LEU A 121 -17.48 4.24 1.94
C LEU A 121 -17.69 3.58 3.30
N THR A 122 -18.54 4.20 4.13
CA THR A 122 -18.82 3.74 5.49
C THR A 122 -20.27 3.29 5.59
N PHE A 123 -20.48 2.07 6.07
CA PHE A 123 -21.81 1.51 6.27
C PHE A 123 -22.01 1.24 7.75
N LEU A 124 -23.01 1.88 8.35
CA LEU A 124 -23.40 1.64 9.74
C LEU A 124 -24.20 0.34 9.83
N VAL A 125 -23.99 -0.41 10.92
CA VAL A 125 -24.76 -1.60 11.25
C VAL A 125 -25.24 -1.52 12.70
N ASP A 126 -26.29 -2.27 13.04
CA ASP A 126 -26.87 -2.23 14.39
C ASP A 126 -26.34 -3.34 15.30
N LYS A 127 -25.67 -4.36 14.73
CA LYS A 127 -25.09 -5.46 15.51
C LYS A 127 -23.67 -5.13 15.94
N PRO A 128 -23.26 -5.48 17.19
CA PRO A 128 -21.94 -5.21 17.74
C PRO A 128 -20.87 -6.21 17.24
N VAL A 129 -20.78 -6.40 15.93
CA VAL A 129 -19.92 -7.41 15.28
C VAL A 129 -18.68 -6.80 14.63
N SER A 130 -18.61 -5.47 14.51
CA SER A 130 -17.50 -4.81 13.86
C SER A 130 -16.29 -4.68 14.81
N ILE A 131 -15.11 -4.41 14.27
CA ILE A 131 -13.93 -4.03 15.05
C ILE A 131 -14.10 -2.57 15.47
N VAL A 132 -14.32 -2.35 16.76
CA VAL A 132 -14.23 -1.03 17.40
C VAL A 132 -13.27 -1.14 18.57
N GLN A 133 -12.27 -0.26 18.59
CA GLN A 133 -11.12 -0.37 19.47
C GLN A 133 -11.49 -0.42 20.96
N ASN A 134 -12.52 0.32 21.38
CA ASN A 134 -12.96 0.39 22.78
C ASN A 134 -13.56 -0.92 23.33
N ARG A 135 -13.96 -1.86 22.46
CA ARG A 135 -14.48 -3.18 22.88
C ARG A 135 -13.37 -4.15 23.27
N PHE A 136 -12.12 -3.85 22.94
CA PHE A 136 -10.99 -4.73 23.20
C PHE A 136 -10.22 -4.28 24.44
N GLN A 137 -10.26 -5.09 25.50
CA GLN A 137 -9.41 -4.90 26.66
C GLN A 137 -8.00 -5.42 26.36
N ALA A 138 -7.00 -4.54 26.50
CA ALA A 138 -5.62 -4.84 26.10
C ALA A 138 -5.06 -6.11 26.78
N PHE A 139 -5.26 -6.26 28.09
CA PHE A 139 -4.66 -7.38 28.83
C PHE A 139 -5.26 -8.75 28.45
N PRO A 140 -6.59 -8.99 28.50
CA PRO A 140 -7.17 -10.28 28.09
C PRO A 140 -6.90 -10.64 26.63
N VAL A 141 -6.99 -9.65 25.74
CA VAL A 141 -6.73 -9.85 24.30
C VAL A 141 -5.26 -10.24 24.06
N THR A 142 -4.33 -9.57 24.73
CA THR A 142 -2.90 -9.90 24.66
C THR A 142 -2.62 -11.28 25.23
N MET A 143 -3.22 -11.63 26.38
CA MET A 143 -3.01 -12.94 27.01
C MET A 143 -3.51 -14.08 26.12
N ASN A 144 -4.68 -13.93 25.52
CA ASN A 144 -5.22 -14.91 24.59
C ASN A 144 -4.32 -15.09 23.34
N TYR A 145 -3.79 -13.99 22.81
CA TYR A 145 -2.84 -14.03 21.69
C TYR A 145 -1.54 -14.76 22.06
N VAL A 146 -0.95 -14.45 23.22
CA VAL A 146 0.32 -15.04 23.65
C VAL A 146 0.19 -16.52 23.98
N VAL A 147 -0.87 -16.90 24.71
CA VAL A 147 -1.04 -18.28 25.21
C VAL A 147 -1.65 -19.19 24.14
N ASN A 148 -2.69 -18.72 23.44
CA ASN A 148 -3.48 -19.54 22.54
C ASN A 148 -3.19 -19.29 21.05
N GLU A 149 -2.37 -18.28 20.72
CA GLU A 149 -2.03 -17.94 19.33
C GLU A 149 -3.26 -17.64 18.47
N ARG A 150 -4.29 -17.10 19.13
CA ARG A 150 -5.64 -16.85 18.61
C ARG A 150 -6.18 -15.52 19.15
N GLY A 151 -7.34 -15.13 18.64
CA GLY A 151 -8.07 -13.94 19.09
C GLY A 151 -7.81 -12.72 18.21
N PRO A 152 -8.38 -11.56 18.58
CA PRO A 152 -8.45 -10.38 17.71
C PRO A 152 -7.10 -9.86 17.20
N MET A 153 -6.00 -10.08 17.92
CA MET A 153 -4.65 -9.67 17.50
C MET A 153 -4.08 -10.50 16.34
N THR A 154 -4.72 -11.62 15.98
CA THR A 154 -4.31 -12.40 14.79
C THR A 154 -4.97 -11.91 13.50
N THR A 155 -5.87 -10.91 13.58
CA THR A 155 -6.55 -10.34 12.41
C THR A 155 -5.59 -9.57 11.52
N LEU A 156 -5.88 -9.53 10.22
CA LEU A 156 -5.00 -8.95 9.19
C LEU A 156 -5.17 -7.42 9.08
N GLY A 157 -5.08 -6.72 10.22
CA GLY A 157 -5.26 -5.26 10.26
C GLY A 157 -6.68 -4.81 9.88
N GLY A 158 -7.68 -5.66 10.15
CA GLY A 158 -9.08 -5.43 9.84
C GLY A 158 -9.51 -5.87 8.43
N LEU A 159 -8.60 -6.23 7.52
CA LEU A 159 -8.98 -6.80 6.22
C LEU A 159 -9.45 -8.24 6.39
N GLU A 160 -10.74 -8.51 6.16
CA GLU A 160 -11.32 -9.85 6.33
C GLU A 160 -11.92 -10.42 5.04
N GLY A 161 -12.37 -9.56 4.13
CA GLY A 161 -12.92 -9.98 2.84
C GLY A 161 -12.14 -9.38 1.68
N ILE A 162 -11.93 -10.18 0.65
CA ILE A 162 -11.38 -9.74 -0.63
C ILE A 162 -12.33 -10.16 -1.74
N ALA A 163 -12.50 -9.33 -2.74
CA ALA A 163 -13.14 -9.76 -3.98
C ALA A 163 -12.45 -9.21 -5.21
N PHE A 164 -12.60 -9.90 -6.33
CA PHE A 164 -12.16 -9.45 -7.64
C PHE A 164 -13.36 -9.35 -8.56
N VAL A 165 -13.54 -8.18 -9.19
CA VAL A 165 -14.68 -7.87 -10.06
C VAL A 165 -14.21 -7.17 -11.33
N ASN A 166 -15.03 -7.30 -12.37
CA ASN A 166 -14.84 -6.60 -13.64
C ASN A 166 -15.80 -5.42 -13.68
N THR A 167 -15.28 -4.22 -13.95
CA THR A 167 -16.13 -3.11 -14.37
C THR A 167 -16.46 -3.23 -15.87
N LYS A 168 -17.30 -2.32 -16.38
CA LYS A 168 -17.55 -2.20 -17.82
C LYS A 168 -16.30 -1.84 -18.64
N TYR A 169 -15.21 -1.40 -18.00
CA TYR A 169 -13.92 -1.08 -18.62
C TYR A 169 -12.89 -2.21 -18.51
N ALA A 170 -13.25 -3.35 -17.91
CA ALA A 170 -12.36 -4.49 -17.82
C ALA A 170 -12.14 -5.11 -19.21
N ASN A 171 -11.09 -5.92 -19.33
CA ASN A 171 -10.80 -6.63 -20.57
C ASN A 171 -11.97 -7.55 -20.97
N SER A 172 -12.30 -7.59 -22.26
CA SER A 172 -13.44 -8.34 -22.80
C SER A 172 -13.38 -9.85 -22.55
N SER A 173 -12.19 -10.42 -22.33
CA SER A 173 -12.05 -11.84 -21.94
C SER A 173 -12.68 -12.16 -20.58
N GLY A 174 -12.88 -11.16 -19.72
CA GLY A 174 -13.40 -11.33 -18.36
C GLY A 174 -12.45 -12.02 -17.37
N LEU A 175 -11.27 -12.48 -17.81
CA LEU A 175 -10.29 -13.20 -17.00
C LEU A 175 -9.39 -12.28 -16.15
N TRP A 176 -9.45 -10.98 -16.43
CA TRP A 176 -8.51 -9.99 -15.91
C TRP A 176 -9.28 -8.88 -15.17
N PRO A 177 -9.58 -9.07 -13.88
CA PRO A 177 -10.25 -8.07 -13.08
C PRO A 177 -9.45 -6.77 -13.02
N ASP A 178 -10.18 -5.67 -13.04
CA ASP A 178 -9.67 -4.31 -12.96
C ASP A 178 -9.94 -3.67 -11.59
N ILE A 179 -10.86 -4.24 -10.80
CA ILE A 179 -11.13 -3.85 -9.42
C ILE A 179 -10.95 -5.02 -8.44
N GLN A 180 -10.24 -4.73 -7.35
CA GLN A 180 -10.21 -5.55 -6.14
C GLN A 180 -10.96 -4.84 -5.03
N PHE A 181 -11.81 -5.54 -4.30
CA PHE A 181 -12.40 -5.03 -3.06
C PHE A 181 -11.59 -5.48 -1.86
N HIS A 182 -11.27 -4.53 -0.99
CA HIS A 182 -10.85 -4.77 0.37
C HIS A 182 -12.00 -4.48 1.32
N MET A 183 -12.47 -5.50 2.03
CA MET A 183 -13.60 -5.41 2.95
C MET A 183 -13.12 -5.54 4.38
N ALA A 184 -13.52 -4.60 5.21
CA ALA A 184 -13.14 -4.54 6.61
C ALA A 184 -14.42 -4.39 7.45
N PRO A 185 -14.61 -5.15 8.54
CA PRO A 185 -15.64 -4.87 9.53
C PRO A 185 -15.20 -3.70 10.42
N ALA A 186 -14.72 -2.62 9.80
CA ALA A 186 -14.25 -1.40 10.44
C ALA A 186 -14.41 -0.22 9.46
N SER A 187 -14.30 1.00 9.95
CA SER A 187 -14.25 2.21 9.15
C SER A 187 -13.19 3.17 9.68
N PHE A 188 -13.05 4.36 9.09
CA PHE A 188 -12.13 5.39 9.58
C PHE A 188 -12.48 5.88 10.99
N SER A 189 -13.70 5.66 11.47
CA SER A 189 -14.12 6.06 12.82
C SER A 189 -13.91 4.98 13.89
N SER A 190 -13.56 3.75 13.49
CA SER A 190 -13.50 2.56 14.37
C SER A 190 -12.48 2.65 15.51
N ASP A 191 -11.43 3.46 15.36
CA ASP A 191 -10.38 3.64 16.35
C ASP A 191 -10.44 5.02 17.03
N ASN A 192 -11.53 5.78 16.83
CA ASN A 192 -11.69 7.13 17.34
C ASN A 192 -10.51 8.07 16.98
N GLY A 193 -9.89 7.86 15.82
CA GLY A 193 -8.91 8.78 15.23
C GLY A 193 -7.50 8.66 15.81
N GLN A 194 -7.23 7.60 16.57
CA GLN A 194 -5.95 7.38 17.26
C GLN A 194 -4.81 7.10 16.27
N VAL A 195 -5.07 6.24 15.28
CA VAL A 195 -4.06 5.66 14.38
C VAL A 195 -4.51 5.69 12.92
N VAL A 196 -5.72 5.21 12.61
CA VAL A 196 -6.24 5.05 11.23
C VAL A 196 -6.22 6.38 10.49
N ARG A 197 -6.69 7.45 11.15
CA ARG A 197 -6.66 8.80 10.59
C ARG A 197 -5.27 9.23 10.12
N LYS A 198 -4.24 8.96 10.93
CA LYS A 198 -2.84 9.35 10.66
C LYS A 198 -2.23 8.50 9.56
N ILE A 199 -2.45 7.18 9.59
CA ILE A 199 -1.95 6.25 8.56
C ILE A 199 -2.51 6.61 7.18
N LEU A 200 -3.78 6.99 7.13
CA LEU A 200 -4.48 7.33 5.89
C LEU A 200 -4.30 8.79 5.45
N GLY A 201 -3.60 9.61 6.24
CA GLY A 201 -3.37 11.02 5.92
C GLY A 201 -4.65 11.87 5.87
N LEU A 202 -5.70 11.51 6.63
CA LEU A 202 -6.94 12.27 6.67
C LEU A 202 -6.75 13.60 7.44
N THR A 203 -7.16 14.70 6.81
CA THR A 203 -7.13 16.03 7.42
C THR A 203 -8.04 16.11 8.65
N ASP A 204 -7.75 17.04 9.57
CA ASP A 204 -8.63 17.34 10.72
C ASP A 204 -10.05 17.63 10.27
N GLU A 205 -10.20 18.49 9.26
CA GLU A 205 -11.50 18.90 8.74
C GLU A 205 -12.33 17.71 8.25
N ILE A 206 -11.75 16.83 7.43
CA ILE A 206 -12.46 15.65 6.91
C ILE A 206 -12.82 14.70 8.05
N TYR A 207 -11.88 14.44 8.96
CA TYR A 207 -12.11 13.51 10.06
C TYR A 207 -13.20 14.00 11.02
N ASP A 208 -13.05 15.23 11.53
CA ASP A 208 -13.93 15.78 12.55
C ASP A 208 -15.35 16.02 12.03
N SER A 209 -15.49 16.41 10.75
CA SER A 209 -16.81 16.70 10.16
C SER A 209 -17.55 15.45 9.69
N VAL A 210 -16.82 14.41 9.25
CA VAL A 210 -17.43 13.21 8.63
C VAL A 210 -17.38 12.01 9.58
N TYR A 211 -16.21 11.62 10.07
CA TYR A 211 -16.02 10.32 10.72
C TYR A 211 -16.12 10.36 12.25
N LYS A 212 -15.69 11.44 12.90
CA LYS A 212 -15.81 11.61 14.36
C LYS A 212 -17.24 11.52 14.90
N PRO A 213 -18.30 12.04 14.21
CA PRO A 213 -19.68 11.90 14.68
C PRO A 213 -20.19 10.45 14.79
N ILE A 214 -19.52 9.51 14.12
CA ILE A 214 -19.82 8.07 14.17
C ILE A 214 -18.68 7.27 14.83
N ALA A 215 -17.83 7.94 15.61
CA ALA A 215 -16.80 7.27 16.39
C ALA A 215 -17.44 6.25 17.34
N ASN A 216 -16.77 5.11 17.52
CA ASN A 216 -17.21 3.99 18.35
C ASN A 216 -18.54 3.32 17.94
N ARG A 217 -19.12 3.66 16.80
CA ARG A 217 -20.28 2.96 16.24
C ARG A 217 -19.84 1.76 15.42
N ASP A 218 -20.68 0.73 15.38
CA ASP A 218 -20.44 -0.40 14.49
C ASP A 218 -20.59 0.02 13.02
N ALA A 219 -19.53 -0.27 12.26
CA ALA A 219 -19.44 0.07 10.86
C ALA A 219 -18.55 -0.91 10.10
N TRP A 220 -18.76 -1.00 8.80
CA TRP A 220 -17.90 -1.72 7.87
C TRP A 220 -17.62 -0.87 6.63
N THR A 221 -16.58 -1.26 5.89
CA THR A 221 -16.15 -0.61 4.65
C THR A 221 -15.90 -1.64 3.56
N ILE A 222 -16.09 -1.20 2.32
CA ILE A 222 -15.66 -1.90 1.11
C ILE A 222 -14.94 -0.89 0.23
N MET A 223 -13.64 -1.09 0.07
CA MET A 223 -12.75 -0.18 -0.66
C MET A 223 -12.47 -0.79 -2.03
N PRO A 224 -12.83 -0.13 -3.15
CA PRO A 224 -12.34 -0.50 -4.47
C PRO A 224 -10.88 -0.08 -4.64
N LEU A 225 -10.08 -1.01 -5.16
CA LEU A 225 -8.69 -0.83 -5.53
C LEU A 225 -8.54 -1.05 -7.03
N LEU A 226 -7.80 -0.17 -7.68
CA LEU A 226 -7.47 -0.28 -9.09
C LEU A 226 -6.32 -1.27 -9.30
N LEU A 227 -6.59 -2.38 -9.97
CA LEU A 227 -5.61 -3.46 -10.21
C LEU A 227 -4.75 -3.24 -11.45
N ARG A 228 -5.26 -2.47 -12.41
CA ARG A 228 -4.66 -2.28 -13.73
C ARG A 228 -4.70 -0.81 -14.11
N PRO A 229 -3.94 0.04 -13.38
CA PRO A 229 -3.83 1.43 -13.78
C PRO A 229 -3.26 1.52 -15.18
N ASN A 230 -3.77 2.44 -15.98
CA ASN A 230 -3.11 2.88 -17.22
C ASN A 230 -1.97 3.84 -16.88
N THR A 231 -2.18 4.66 -15.86
CA THR A 231 -1.21 5.60 -15.31
C THR A 231 0.11 4.90 -14.99
N ARG A 232 1.24 5.55 -15.31
CA ARG A 232 2.59 5.14 -14.94
C ARG A 232 3.28 6.27 -14.21
N GLY A 233 3.83 6.02 -13.03
CA GLY A 233 4.65 6.96 -12.30
C GLY A 233 6.13 6.83 -12.60
N TYR A 234 6.93 7.51 -11.78
CA TYR A 234 8.38 7.39 -11.77
C TYR A 234 9.00 7.54 -10.37
N VAL A 235 10.24 7.09 -10.24
CA VAL A 235 11.15 7.32 -9.11
C VAL A 235 12.39 8.05 -9.64
N ARG A 236 12.75 9.17 -9.01
CA ARG A 236 13.93 9.98 -9.36
C ARG A 236 14.82 10.26 -8.16
N LEU A 237 16.10 10.47 -8.42
CA LEU A 237 16.99 11.00 -7.38
C LEU A 237 16.61 12.45 -7.05
N LYS A 238 16.50 12.76 -5.75
CA LYS A 238 16.43 14.14 -5.28
C LYS A 238 17.78 14.83 -5.35
N SER A 239 18.86 14.09 -5.12
CA SER A 239 20.25 14.52 -5.31
C SER A 239 21.17 13.29 -5.40
N SER A 240 22.49 13.51 -5.55
CA SER A 240 23.51 12.46 -5.49
C SER A 240 23.82 11.94 -4.08
N ASN A 241 23.15 12.46 -3.03
CA ASN A 241 23.31 11.96 -1.66
C ASN A 241 22.46 10.68 -1.47
N PRO A 242 23.07 9.51 -1.18
CA PRO A 242 22.35 8.25 -1.00
C PRO A 242 21.39 8.23 0.19
N PHE A 243 21.50 9.19 1.11
CA PHE A 243 20.62 9.32 2.28
C PHE A 243 19.40 10.21 2.05
N HIS A 244 19.36 10.94 0.92
CA HIS A 244 18.16 11.68 0.56
C HIS A 244 17.14 10.71 -0.03
N TYR A 245 15.90 10.77 0.46
CA TYR A 245 14.80 10.03 -0.14
C TYR A 245 14.61 10.43 -1.61
N PRO A 246 14.33 9.46 -2.50
CA PRO A 246 14.04 9.77 -3.88
C PRO A 246 12.71 10.50 -4.00
N ILE A 247 12.54 11.22 -5.11
CA ILE A 247 11.24 11.76 -5.52
C ILE A 247 10.43 10.57 -6.05
N MET A 248 9.25 10.35 -5.48
CA MET A 248 8.31 9.31 -5.88
C MET A 248 7.06 9.99 -6.40
N ASN A 249 6.77 9.82 -7.69
CA ASN A 249 5.56 10.38 -8.29
C ASN A 249 4.77 9.27 -8.97
N PRO A 250 3.74 8.71 -8.32
CA PRO A 250 2.92 7.66 -8.90
C PRO A 250 1.93 8.18 -9.96
N ARG A 251 1.73 9.51 -10.04
CA ARG A 251 0.84 10.19 -11.00
C ARG A 251 -0.64 9.74 -10.93
N TYR A 252 -1.10 9.30 -9.76
CA TYR A 252 -2.46 8.78 -9.58
C TYR A 252 -3.53 9.69 -10.21
N HIS A 253 -4.50 9.06 -10.88
CA HIS A 253 -5.69 9.72 -11.45
C HIS A 253 -5.43 10.68 -12.61
N GLU A 254 -4.24 10.61 -13.23
CA GLU A 254 -3.95 11.35 -14.47
C GLU A 254 -4.71 10.77 -15.68
N ASP A 255 -4.87 9.45 -15.78
CA ASP A 255 -5.72 8.83 -16.80
C ASP A 255 -7.20 8.85 -16.34
N PRO A 256 -8.12 9.49 -17.10
CA PRO A 256 -9.54 9.52 -16.73
C PRO A 256 -10.20 8.14 -16.70
N VAL A 257 -9.69 7.15 -17.43
CA VAL A 257 -10.20 5.77 -17.41
C VAL A 257 -9.92 5.11 -16.06
N ASP A 258 -8.79 5.41 -15.43
CA ASP A 258 -8.45 4.89 -14.10
C ASP A 258 -9.45 5.39 -13.06
N VAL A 259 -9.83 6.67 -13.14
CA VAL A 259 -10.86 7.27 -12.29
C VAL A 259 -12.23 6.66 -12.58
N ALA A 260 -12.60 6.52 -13.86
CA ALA A 260 -13.89 5.94 -14.24
C ALA A 260 -14.05 4.48 -13.76
N ARG A 261 -12.98 3.67 -13.79
CA ARG A 261 -12.96 2.32 -13.22
C ARG A 261 -13.24 2.34 -11.72
N LEU A 262 -12.62 3.26 -10.97
CA LEU A 262 -12.86 3.40 -9.53
C LEU A 262 -14.28 3.87 -9.23
N VAL A 263 -14.83 4.79 -10.02
CA VAL A 263 -16.25 5.21 -9.90
C VAL A 263 -17.19 4.02 -10.09
N GLU A 264 -16.98 3.21 -11.13
CA GLU A 264 -17.77 1.98 -11.34
C GLU A 264 -17.54 0.96 -10.20
N GLY A 265 -16.32 0.86 -9.69
CA GLY A 265 -16.00 0.06 -8.50
C GLY A 265 -16.83 0.46 -7.28
N ILE A 266 -17.00 1.77 -7.04
CA ILE A 266 -17.86 2.30 -5.96
C ILE A 266 -19.33 1.94 -6.19
N LYS A 267 -19.83 2.05 -7.42
CA LYS A 267 -21.21 1.65 -7.77
C LYS A 267 -21.44 0.16 -7.51
N ILE A 268 -20.50 -0.69 -7.90
CA ILE A 268 -20.57 -2.14 -7.62
C ILE A 268 -20.50 -2.38 -6.10
N ALA A 269 -19.65 -1.68 -5.36
CA ALA A 269 -19.57 -1.79 -3.90
C ALA A 269 -20.90 -1.44 -3.21
N MET A 270 -21.61 -0.43 -3.71
CA MET A 270 -22.96 -0.06 -3.25
C MET A 270 -23.99 -1.17 -3.51
N GLN A 271 -23.91 -1.86 -4.67
CA GLN A 271 -24.76 -3.01 -4.95
C GLN A 271 -24.48 -4.17 -3.99
N VAL A 272 -23.20 -4.44 -3.71
CA VAL A 272 -22.78 -5.47 -2.73
C VAL A 272 -23.34 -5.15 -1.35
N ALA A 273 -23.22 -3.90 -0.89
CA ALA A 273 -23.70 -3.47 0.42
C ALA A 273 -25.23 -3.58 0.59
N ASN A 274 -25.99 -3.53 -0.51
CA ASN A 274 -27.45 -3.67 -0.52
C ASN A 274 -27.93 -5.12 -0.71
N ALA A 275 -27.02 -6.08 -0.86
CA ALA A 275 -27.38 -7.48 -1.05
C ALA A 275 -28.08 -8.06 0.20
N SER A 276 -28.90 -9.11 -0.01
CA SER A 276 -29.71 -9.72 1.05
C SER A 276 -28.94 -10.16 2.30
N PRO A 277 -27.67 -10.66 2.24
CA PRO A 277 -26.94 -11.04 3.45
C PRO A 277 -26.66 -9.87 4.39
N PHE A 278 -26.62 -8.62 3.90
CA PHE A 278 -26.38 -7.44 4.73
C PHE A 278 -27.62 -6.94 5.47
N LYS A 279 -28.83 -7.34 5.05
CA LYS A 279 -30.09 -6.96 5.71
C LYS A 279 -30.14 -7.40 7.17
N GLN A 280 -29.56 -8.56 7.49
CA GLN A 280 -29.51 -9.07 8.87
C GLN A 280 -28.72 -8.18 9.84
N PHE A 281 -27.91 -7.25 9.33
CA PHE A 281 -27.11 -6.30 10.11
C PHE A 281 -27.70 -4.89 10.10
N ASN A 282 -28.82 -4.68 9.40
CA ASN A 282 -29.38 -3.36 9.09
C ASN A 282 -28.32 -2.40 8.51
N SER A 283 -27.50 -2.93 7.60
CA SER A 283 -26.43 -2.19 6.93
C SER A 283 -27.00 -1.02 6.13
N ARG A 284 -26.47 0.19 6.37
CA ARG A 284 -26.90 1.41 5.69
C ARG A 284 -25.72 2.32 5.42
N LEU A 285 -25.67 2.90 4.22
CA LEU A 285 -24.67 3.90 3.88
C LEU A 285 -24.76 5.07 4.86
N TYR A 286 -23.62 5.51 5.38
CA TYR A 286 -23.52 6.72 6.16
C TYR A 286 -23.65 7.95 5.25
N LEU A 287 -24.76 8.69 5.38
CA LEU A 287 -25.19 9.71 4.43
C LEU A 287 -24.52 11.08 4.61
N LYS A 288 -23.35 11.16 5.24
CA LYS A 288 -22.64 12.43 5.45
C LYS A 288 -21.73 12.72 4.25
N PRO A 289 -21.97 13.77 3.46
CA PRO A 289 -21.12 14.11 2.32
C PRO A 289 -19.76 14.61 2.75
N LEU A 290 -18.74 14.38 1.91
CA LEU A 290 -17.42 14.97 2.06
C LEU A 290 -17.50 16.50 1.90
N PRO A 291 -16.88 17.29 2.80
CA PRO A 291 -16.88 18.75 2.69
C PRO A 291 -16.35 19.28 1.36
N THR A 292 -15.34 18.63 0.80
CA THR A 292 -14.67 19.00 -0.47
C THR A 292 -15.48 18.67 -1.73
N CYS A 293 -16.60 17.95 -1.59
CA CYS A 293 -17.43 17.47 -2.70
C CYS A 293 -18.90 17.93 -2.58
N LYS A 294 -19.20 18.90 -1.71
CA LYS A 294 -20.56 19.38 -1.42
C LYS A 294 -21.28 20.01 -2.64
N GLN A 295 -20.53 20.48 -3.62
CA GLN A 295 -21.05 21.05 -4.86
C GLN A 295 -21.76 20.01 -5.75
N PHE A 296 -21.49 18.73 -5.54
CA PHE A 296 -22.09 17.64 -6.29
C PHE A 296 -23.23 17.00 -5.49
N LYS A 297 -24.26 16.51 -6.18
CA LYS A 297 -25.33 15.75 -5.55
C LYS A 297 -24.75 14.49 -4.92
N PHE A 298 -25.03 14.25 -3.64
CA PHE A 298 -24.47 13.11 -2.91
C PHE A 298 -24.71 11.79 -3.66
N MET A 299 -23.62 11.03 -3.84
CA MET A 299 -23.58 9.75 -4.59
C MET A 299 -23.97 9.84 -6.08
N SER A 300 -23.92 11.02 -6.71
CA SER A 300 -23.85 11.13 -8.17
C SER A 300 -22.46 10.72 -8.68
N ASP A 301 -22.33 10.50 -10.00
CA ASP A 301 -21.05 10.13 -10.61
C ASP A 301 -19.97 11.19 -10.36
N GLU A 302 -20.35 12.48 -10.39
CA GLU A 302 -19.45 13.61 -10.13
C GLU A 302 -19.03 13.67 -8.65
N TYR A 303 -19.96 13.36 -7.73
CA TYR A 303 -19.62 13.25 -6.30
C TYR A 303 -18.64 12.10 -6.05
N ILE A 304 -18.89 10.94 -6.67
CA ILE A 304 -18.05 9.76 -6.53
C ILE A 304 -16.66 10.03 -7.12
N GLU A 305 -16.55 10.63 -8.30
CA GLU A 305 -15.26 11.04 -8.85
C GLU A 305 -14.53 12.00 -7.91
N CYS A 306 -15.22 13.01 -7.37
CA CYS A 306 -14.63 13.92 -6.40
C CYS A 306 -14.11 13.17 -5.16
N GLN A 307 -14.87 12.20 -4.64
CA GLN A 307 -14.44 11.33 -3.55
C GLN A 307 -13.20 10.50 -3.92
N VAL A 308 -13.16 9.91 -5.12
CA VAL A 308 -11.99 9.16 -5.61
C VAL A 308 -10.74 10.02 -5.52
N ARG A 309 -10.80 11.29 -5.95
CA ARG A 309 -9.64 12.18 -5.93
C ARG A 309 -9.21 12.64 -4.53
N HIS A 310 -10.15 12.77 -3.59
CA HIS A 310 -9.86 13.30 -2.25
C HIS A 310 -9.61 12.22 -1.17
N ILE A 311 -10.16 11.01 -1.33
CA ILE A 311 -10.08 9.92 -0.36
C ILE A 311 -9.44 8.69 -1.01
N SER A 312 -8.28 8.90 -1.62
CA SER A 312 -7.45 7.84 -2.20
C SER A 312 -6.21 7.56 -1.34
N MET A 313 -5.72 6.33 -1.39
CA MET A 313 -4.50 5.89 -0.73
C MET A 313 -3.78 4.83 -1.56
N THR A 314 -2.47 4.73 -1.41
CA THR A 314 -1.72 3.54 -1.85
C THR A 314 -2.10 2.34 -1.00
N ILE A 315 -2.12 1.14 -1.59
CA ILE A 315 -2.18 -0.12 -0.82
C ILE A 315 -0.81 -0.81 -0.66
N TYR A 316 0.25 -0.13 -1.10
CA TYR A 316 1.65 -0.51 -0.91
C TYR A 316 2.10 -1.71 -1.77
N HIS A 317 1.71 -1.75 -3.05
CA HIS A 317 2.12 -2.77 -4.03
C HIS A 317 2.99 -2.19 -5.15
#